data_AF-A0A557NSS5-F1
#
_entry.id   AF-A0A557NSS5-F1
#
_cell.length_a   1.000
_cell.length_b   1.000
_cell.length_c   1.000
_cell.angle_alpha   90.00
_cell.angle_beta   90.00
_cell.angle_gamma   90.00
#
_symmetry.space_group_name_H-M   'P 1'
#
loop_
_entity.id
_entity.type
_entity.pdbx_description
1 polymer ?
#
loop_
_entity_poly.entity_id
_entity_poly.type
_entity_poly.pdbx_seq_one_letter_code
_entity_poly.pdbx_strand_id
1 'polypeptide(L)'
;MSEILDLAKTLERKSKQRAERSEVILENAFNEHEQHIKAALQKKRVKISNVISQDRSYAEKQSTLLKRAVLRTWIWLPITLITVLILAWGIAWGQGKLIERNWQTISEQNRTIEKLKSQGGNIQISNCDNRTCVQIDESAGAYQDGYRIPQGY
;
A
#
# COMPACT_ATOMS: atom_id res chain seq x y z
N MET A 1 55.11 -61.32 -73.14
CA MET A 1 54.85 -59.87 -72.92
C MET A 1 53.37 -59.49 -73.01
N SER A 2 52.48 -60.30 -73.61
CA SER A 2 51.04 -59.95 -73.75
C SER A 2 50.25 -60.01 -72.43
N GLU A 3 50.49 -61.01 -71.58
CA GLU A 3 49.72 -61.19 -70.33
C GLU A 3 49.97 -60.10 -69.28
N ILE A 4 51.21 -59.61 -69.17
CA ILE A 4 51.54 -58.56 -68.18
C ILE A 4 50.85 -57.24 -68.54
N LEU A 5 50.72 -56.94 -69.83
CA LEU A 5 50.02 -55.74 -70.32
C LEU A 5 48.51 -55.84 -70.07
N ASP A 6 47.93 -57.03 -70.25
CA ASP A 6 46.51 -57.29 -70.01
C ASP A 6 46.17 -57.24 -68.50
N LEU A 7 47.06 -57.76 -67.66
CA LEU A 7 46.95 -57.66 -66.21
C LEU A 7 47.00 -56.20 -65.75
N ALA A 8 47.94 -55.41 -66.29
CA ALA A 8 48.07 -53.99 -65.98
C ALA A 8 46.81 -53.20 -66.38
N LYS A 9 46.26 -53.44 -67.58
CA LYS A 9 44.99 -52.83 -68.03
C LYS A 9 43.80 -53.23 -67.15
N THR A 10 43.76 -54.48 -66.71
CA THR A 10 42.69 -54.98 -65.84
C THR A 10 42.77 -54.39 -64.43
N LEU A 11 43.98 -54.21 -63.91
CA LEU A 11 44.23 -53.53 -62.64
C LEU A 11 43.88 -52.04 -62.71
N GLU A 12 44.21 -51.36 -63.80
CA GLU A 12 43.85 -49.95 -64.02
C GLU A 12 42.33 -49.76 -64.09
N ARG A 13 41.62 -50.66 -64.79
CA ARG A 13 40.15 -50.61 -64.84
C ARG A 13 39.53 -50.88 -63.47
N LYS A 14 40.04 -51.88 -62.75
CA LYS A 14 39.55 -52.20 -61.40
C LYS A 14 39.87 -51.09 -60.38
N SER A 15 40.99 -50.40 -60.51
CA SER A 15 41.35 -49.30 -59.61
C SER A 15 40.45 -48.09 -59.85
N LYS A 16 40.20 -47.70 -61.12
CA LYS A 16 39.25 -46.63 -61.46
C LYS A 16 37.84 -46.94 -60.97
N GLN A 17 37.35 -48.16 -61.20
CA GLN A 17 36.03 -48.56 -60.74
C GLN A 17 35.91 -48.61 -59.22
N ARG A 18 37.00 -48.94 -58.50
CA ARG A 18 37.04 -48.88 -57.03
C ARG A 18 37.10 -47.44 -56.52
N ALA A 19 37.81 -46.55 -57.19
CA ALA A 19 37.86 -45.13 -56.85
C ALA A 19 36.47 -44.49 -56.99
N GLU A 20 35.81 -44.67 -58.15
CA GLU A 20 34.45 -44.16 -58.39
C GLU A 20 33.43 -44.70 -57.38
N ARG A 21 33.47 -46.01 -57.07
CA ARG A 21 32.59 -46.58 -56.04
C ARG A 21 32.88 -46.02 -54.65
N SER A 22 34.15 -45.76 -54.33
CA SER A 22 34.54 -45.21 -53.03
C SER A 22 34.08 -43.75 -52.91
N GLU A 23 34.18 -42.96 -53.97
CA GLU A 23 33.67 -41.59 -54.01
C GLU A 23 32.15 -41.54 -53.79
N VAL A 24 31.39 -42.39 -54.49
CA VAL A 24 29.92 -42.45 -54.32
C VAL A 24 29.52 -42.88 -52.91
N ILE A 25 30.20 -43.87 -52.32
CA ILE A 25 29.94 -44.31 -50.94
C ILE A 25 30.27 -43.19 -49.95
N LEU A 26 31.38 -42.49 -50.17
CA LEU A 26 31.84 -41.42 -49.29
C LEU A 26 30.90 -40.20 -49.38
N GLU A 27 30.48 -39.80 -50.58
CA GLU A 27 29.51 -38.73 -50.80
C GLU A 27 28.16 -39.05 -50.15
N ASN A 28 27.69 -40.29 -50.28
CA ASN A 28 26.46 -40.72 -49.64
C ASN A 28 26.55 -40.71 -48.10
N ALA A 29 27.67 -41.18 -47.54
CA ALA A 29 27.91 -41.14 -46.10
C ALA A 29 28.03 -39.70 -45.57
N PHE A 30 28.67 -38.79 -46.34
CA PHE A 30 28.73 -37.37 -46.00
C PHE A 30 27.36 -36.70 -46.05
N ASN A 31 26.57 -36.97 -47.09
CA ASN A 31 25.22 -36.43 -47.23
C ASN A 31 24.29 -36.92 -46.11
N GLU A 32 24.36 -38.20 -45.75
CA GLU A 32 23.64 -38.77 -44.61
C GLU A 32 24.05 -38.05 -43.30
N HIS A 33 25.35 -37.87 -43.08
CA HIS A 33 25.84 -37.17 -41.89
C HIS A 33 25.40 -35.70 -41.84
N GLU A 34 25.44 -35.01 -42.98
CA GLU A 34 24.98 -33.61 -43.10
C GLU A 34 23.48 -33.49 -42.80
N GLN A 35 22.66 -34.42 -43.28
CA GLN A 35 21.24 -34.47 -42.98
C GLN A 35 20.97 -34.71 -41.49
N HIS A 36 21.72 -35.62 -40.85
CA HIS A 36 21.61 -35.85 -39.42
C HIS A 36 21.98 -34.61 -38.60
N ILE A 37 23.05 -33.89 -38.98
CA ILE A 37 23.45 -32.65 -38.33
C ILE A 37 22.37 -31.57 -38.50
N LYS A 38 21.84 -31.38 -39.71
CA LYS A 38 20.75 -30.42 -39.98
C LYS A 38 19.50 -30.74 -39.15
N ALA A 39 19.09 -32.00 -39.10
CA ALA A 39 17.95 -32.45 -38.32
C ALA A 39 18.17 -32.24 -36.81
N ALA A 40 19.37 -32.53 -36.30
CA ALA A 40 19.73 -32.30 -34.90
C ALA A 40 19.69 -30.79 -34.56
N LEU A 41 20.24 -29.93 -35.42
CA LEU A 41 20.23 -28.49 -35.24
C LEU A 41 18.81 -27.89 -35.31
N GLN A 42 17.97 -28.37 -36.21
CA GLN A 42 16.55 -27.96 -36.28
C GLN A 42 15.80 -28.34 -35.00
N LYS A 43 15.97 -29.58 -34.50
CA LYS A 43 15.38 -30.01 -33.23
C LYS A 43 15.84 -29.14 -32.06
N LYS A 44 17.13 -28.78 -32.02
CA LYS A 44 17.69 -27.87 -30.99
C LYS A 44 17.10 -26.46 -31.12
N ARG A 45 17.00 -25.91 -32.34
CA ARG A 45 16.42 -24.58 -32.60
C ARG A 45 14.95 -24.52 -32.19
N VAL A 46 14.15 -25.53 -32.54
CA VAL A 46 12.74 -25.62 -32.13
C VAL A 46 12.63 -25.73 -30.61
N LYS A 47 13.48 -26.55 -29.97
CA LYS A 47 13.49 -26.68 -28.51
C LYS A 47 13.84 -25.35 -27.83
N ILE A 48 14.87 -24.64 -28.29
CA ILE A 48 15.26 -23.33 -27.76
C ILE A 48 14.15 -22.30 -27.98
N SER A 49 13.58 -22.24 -29.19
CA SER A 49 12.47 -21.34 -29.51
C SER A 49 11.25 -21.60 -28.63
N ASN A 50 10.92 -22.86 -28.37
CA ASN A 50 9.77 -23.23 -27.55
C ASN A 50 10.00 -22.91 -26.07
N VAL A 51 11.22 -23.10 -25.56
CA VAL A 51 11.58 -22.70 -24.20
C VAL A 51 11.51 -21.17 -24.04
N ILE A 52 12.02 -20.40 -25.00
CA ILE A 52 11.99 -18.93 -24.95
C ILE A 52 10.55 -18.40 -25.03
N SER A 53 9.70 -18.94 -25.91
CA SER A 53 8.30 -18.51 -26.02
C SER A 53 7.50 -18.91 -24.77
N GLN A 54 7.79 -20.08 -24.22
CA GLN A 54 7.18 -20.58 -23.00
C GLN A 54 7.56 -19.71 -21.80
N ASP A 55 8.84 -19.38 -21.59
CA ASP A 55 9.32 -18.51 -20.50
C ASP A 55 8.69 -17.10 -20.56
N ARG A 56 8.58 -16.51 -21.75
CA ARG A 56 7.88 -15.22 -21.93
C ARG A 56 6.43 -15.28 -21.47
N SER A 57 5.73 -16.37 -21.81
CA SER A 57 4.32 -16.55 -21.46
C SER A 57 4.08 -16.72 -19.96
N TYR A 58 5.01 -17.35 -19.23
CA TYR A 58 4.94 -17.51 -17.79
C TYR A 58 5.16 -16.17 -17.06
N ALA A 59 6.14 -15.38 -17.49
CA ALA A 59 6.41 -14.06 -16.92
C ALA A 59 5.22 -13.10 -17.10
N GLU A 60 4.59 -13.10 -18.27
CA GLU A 60 3.46 -12.23 -18.57
C GLU A 60 2.19 -12.61 -17.78
N LYS A 61 1.87 -13.91 -17.71
CA LYS A 61 0.73 -14.43 -16.94
C LYS A 61 0.91 -14.24 -15.43
N GLN A 62 2.12 -14.43 -14.91
CA GLN A 62 2.38 -14.23 -13.49
C GLN A 62 2.30 -12.75 -13.11
N SER A 63 2.84 -11.85 -13.93
CA SER A 63 2.79 -10.41 -13.65
C SER A 63 1.36 -9.85 -13.68
N THR A 64 0.49 -10.33 -14.56
CA THR A 64 -0.90 -9.87 -14.67
C THR A 64 -1.76 -10.36 -13.51
N LEU A 65 -1.59 -11.62 -13.08
CA LEU A 65 -2.28 -12.15 -11.91
C LEU A 65 -1.84 -11.45 -10.61
N LEU A 66 -0.53 -11.26 -10.43
CA LEU A 66 0.02 -10.55 -9.28
C LEU A 66 -0.44 -9.09 -9.26
N LYS A 67 -0.40 -8.38 -10.40
CA LYS A 67 -0.90 -7.00 -10.49
C LYS A 67 -2.39 -6.91 -10.14
N ARG A 68 -3.21 -7.87 -10.59
CA ARG A 68 -4.67 -7.88 -10.32
C ARG A 68 -4.97 -8.19 -8.84
N ALA A 69 -4.22 -9.09 -8.22
CA ALA A 69 -4.36 -9.43 -6.80
C ALA A 69 -3.87 -8.29 -5.88
N VAL A 70 -2.75 -7.67 -6.24
CA VAL A 70 -2.17 -6.54 -5.50
C VAL A 70 -3.08 -5.31 -5.60
N LEU A 71 -3.57 -4.95 -6.79
CA LEU A 71 -4.50 -3.81 -6.95
C LEU A 71 -5.76 -3.98 -6.09
N ARG A 72 -6.35 -5.19 -6.09
CA ARG A 72 -7.60 -5.46 -5.38
C ARG A 72 -7.45 -5.31 -3.86
N THR A 73 -6.28 -5.61 -3.33
CA THR A 73 -6.02 -5.57 -1.88
C THR A 73 -5.50 -4.20 -1.44
N TRP A 74 -4.72 -3.52 -2.27
CA TRP A 74 -4.13 -2.22 -1.96
C TRP A 74 -5.10 -1.05 -2.04
N ILE A 75 -6.24 -1.20 -2.73
CA ILE A 75 -7.28 -0.15 -2.78
C ILE A 75 -7.95 0.05 -1.40
N TRP A 76 -8.03 -0.99 -0.56
CA TRP A 76 -8.70 -0.90 0.74
C TRP A 76 -7.87 -0.17 1.82
N LEU A 77 -6.54 -0.21 1.71
CA LEU A 77 -5.64 0.46 2.65
C LEU A 77 -5.86 1.99 2.73
N PRO A 78 -5.85 2.75 1.62
CA PRO A 78 -6.11 4.19 1.69
C PRO A 78 -7.56 4.50 2.07
N ILE A 79 -8.54 3.68 1.66
CA ILE A 79 -9.95 3.89 1.99
C ILE A 79 -10.18 3.83 3.50
N THR A 80 -9.63 2.81 4.16
CA THR A 80 -9.76 2.65 5.62
C THR A 80 -9.08 3.79 6.37
N LEU A 81 -7.87 4.18 5.95
CA LEU A 81 -7.17 5.33 6.53
C LEU A 81 -7.97 6.63 6.40
N ILE A 82 -8.49 6.92 5.21
CA ILE A 82 -9.30 8.12 4.95
C ILE A 82 -10.58 8.10 5.79
N THR A 83 -11.23 6.95 5.92
CA THR A 83 -12.47 6.82 6.69
C THR A 83 -12.23 7.14 8.17
N VAL A 84 -11.15 6.62 8.75
CA VAL A 84 -10.78 6.93 10.15
C VAL A 84 -10.50 8.42 10.32
N LEU A 85 -9.79 9.05 9.38
CA LEU A 85 -9.50 10.49 9.44
C LEU A 85 -10.76 11.35 9.35
N ILE A 86 -11.70 11.00 8.48
CA ILE A 86 -12.99 11.72 8.34
C ILE A 86 -13.81 11.60 9.63
N LEU A 87 -13.88 10.40 10.21
CA LEU A 87 -14.59 10.17 11.48
C LEU A 87 -13.95 10.99 12.62
N ALA A 88 -12.62 10.96 12.74
CA ALA A 88 -11.91 11.74 13.75
C ALA A 88 -12.14 13.25 13.58
N TRP A 89 -12.10 13.75 12.34
CA TRP A 89 -12.38 15.16 12.05
C TRP A 89 -13.81 15.56 12.39
N GLY A 90 -14.80 14.73 12.02
CA GLY A 90 -16.21 15.00 12.33
C GLY A 90 -16.48 15.06 13.83
N ILE A 91 -15.89 14.14 14.61
CA ILE A 91 -16.01 14.14 16.07
C ILE A 91 -15.33 15.38 16.67
N ALA A 92 -14.11 15.71 16.23
CA ALA A 92 -13.38 16.87 16.72
C ALA A 92 -14.13 18.18 16.45
N TRP A 93 -14.75 18.33 15.27
CA TRP A 93 -15.56 19.49 14.93
C TRP A 93 -16.82 19.58 15.80
N GLY A 94 -17.52 18.46 15.99
CA GLY A 94 -18.73 18.40 16.81
C GLY A 94 -18.46 18.74 18.28
N GLN A 95 -17.43 18.14 18.87
CA GLN A 95 -17.04 18.44 20.25
C GLN A 95 -16.45 19.84 20.40
N GLY A 96 -15.64 20.30 19.43
CA GLY A 96 -15.05 21.64 19.44
C GLY A 96 -16.10 22.74 19.51
N LYS A 97 -17.17 22.63 18.72
CA LYS A 97 -18.27 23.61 18.73
C LYS A 97 -19.07 23.63 20.04
N LEU A 98 -19.20 22.47 20.69
CA LEU A 98 -19.88 22.38 22.00
C LEU A 98 -19.01 22.98 23.11
N ILE A 99 -17.71 22.71 23.09
CA ILE A 99 -16.74 23.29 24.04
C ILE A 99 -16.69 24.80 23.91
N GLU A 100 -16.69 25.34 22.69
CA GLU A 100 -16.69 26.79 22.47
C GLU A 100 -17.93 27.47 23.05
N ARG A 101 -19.12 26.89 22.85
CA ARG A 101 -20.36 27.41 23.43
C ARG A 101 -20.34 27.35 24.96
N ASN A 102 -19.95 26.20 25.51
CA ASN A 102 -19.86 26.04 26.96
C ASN A 102 -18.83 27.03 27.56
N TRP A 103 -17.71 27.26 26.89
CA TRP A 103 -16.70 28.23 27.30
C TRP A 103 -17.23 29.67 27.30
N GLN A 104 -17.97 30.06 26.26
CA GLN A 104 -18.62 31.37 26.21
C GLN A 104 -19.63 31.55 27.35
N THR A 105 -20.50 30.57 27.59
CA THR A 105 -21.47 30.61 28.69
C THR A 105 -20.78 30.68 30.06
N ILE A 106 -19.74 29.88 30.28
CA ILE A 106 -18.97 29.91 31.53
C ILE A 106 -18.27 31.26 31.71
N SER A 107 -17.72 31.83 30.64
CA SER A 107 -17.09 33.15 30.70
C SER A 107 -18.09 34.27 31.03
N GLU A 108 -19.31 34.22 30.48
CA GLU A 108 -20.36 35.19 30.79
C GLU A 108 -20.88 35.02 32.23
N GLN A 109 -21.05 33.78 32.67
CA GLN A 109 -21.44 33.47 34.05
C GLN A 109 -20.38 33.92 35.04
N ASN A 110 -19.09 33.70 34.78
CA ASN A 110 -18.00 34.18 35.65
C ASN A 110 -17.99 35.70 35.77
N ARG A 111 -18.13 36.43 34.65
CA ARG A 111 -18.24 37.90 34.68
C ARG A 111 -19.46 38.37 35.47
N THR A 112 -20.56 37.65 35.34
CA THR A 112 -21.80 37.95 36.07
C THR A 112 -21.61 37.70 37.56
N ILE A 113 -21.03 36.56 37.95
CA ILE A 113 -20.70 36.24 39.35
C ILE A 113 -19.72 37.25 39.93
N GLU A 114 -18.71 37.67 39.19
CA GLU A 114 -17.74 38.68 39.64
C GLU A 114 -18.37 40.07 39.79
N LYS A 115 -19.25 40.44 38.86
CA LYS A 115 -20.07 41.65 38.98
C LYS A 115 -21.02 41.58 40.17
N LEU A 116 -21.70 40.45 40.38
CA LEU A 116 -22.54 40.25 41.57
C LEU A 116 -21.68 40.34 42.83
N LYS A 117 -20.52 39.69 42.88
CA LYS A 117 -19.60 39.72 44.03
C LYS A 117 -19.16 41.15 44.36
N SER A 118 -18.84 41.95 43.35
CA SER A 118 -18.44 43.37 43.51
C SER A 118 -19.60 44.33 43.79
N GLN A 119 -20.85 43.93 43.55
CA GLN A 119 -22.07 44.74 43.79
C GLN A 119 -22.88 44.28 45.00
N GLY A 120 -22.32 43.42 45.86
CA GLY A 120 -22.95 43.04 47.14
C GLY A 120 -23.51 41.63 47.17
N GLY A 121 -23.18 40.77 46.19
CA GLY A 121 -23.64 39.38 46.10
C GLY A 121 -22.76 38.36 46.84
N ASN A 122 -21.69 38.78 47.52
CA ASN A 122 -20.82 37.90 48.32
C ASN A 122 -21.44 37.50 49.68
N ILE A 123 -22.75 37.58 49.80
CA ILE A 123 -23.48 37.44 51.05
C ILE A 123 -23.48 35.96 51.45
N GLN A 124 -23.02 35.68 52.67
CA GLN A 124 -23.13 34.33 53.24
C GLN A 124 -24.55 34.11 53.76
N ILE A 125 -25.28 33.25 53.05
CA ILE A 125 -26.63 32.85 53.39
C ILE A 125 -26.57 31.54 54.17
N SER A 126 -27.16 31.51 55.36
CA SER A 126 -27.28 30.31 56.20
C SER A 126 -28.75 30.03 56.54
N ASN A 127 -29.06 28.85 57.06
CA ASN A 127 -30.39 28.53 57.59
C ASN A 127 -30.34 28.56 59.11
N CYS A 128 -31.06 29.50 59.74
CA CYS A 128 -31.34 29.45 61.17
C CYS A 128 -32.80 29.06 61.38
N ASP A 129 -33.05 27.96 62.10
CA ASP A 129 -34.40 27.51 62.45
C ASP A 129 -35.41 27.59 61.28
N ASN A 130 -35.06 26.95 60.17
CA ASN A 130 -35.88 26.87 58.95
C ASN A 130 -36.14 28.23 58.26
N ARG A 131 -35.33 29.26 58.54
CA ARG A 131 -35.38 30.57 57.88
C ARG A 131 -34.02 30.95 57.30
N THR A 132 -34.05 31.60 56.14
CA THR A 132 -32.88 32.15 55.47
C THR A 132 -32.32 33.32 56.29
N CYS A 133 -31.08 33.18 56.76
CA CYS A 133 -30.35 34.17 57.52
C CYS A 133 -29.15 34.69 56.74
N VAL A 134 -28.78 35.93 57.02
CA VAL A 134 -27.58 36.59 56.49
C VAL A 134 -26.83 37.21 57.66
N GLN A 135 -25.52 37.03 57.70
CA GLN A 135 -24.67 37.65 58.72
C GLN A 135 -24.46 39.13 58.37
N ILE A 136 -24.59 40.03 59.34
CA ILE A 136 -24.41 41.47 59.17
C ILE A 136 -23.08 41.91 59.79
N ASP A 137 -22.44 42.91 59.20
CA ASP A 137 -21.29 43.56 59.82
C ASP A 137 -21.79 44.51 60.92
N GLU A 138 -21.65 44.08 62.18
CA GLU A 138 -22.03 44.88 63.35
C GLU A 138 -21.14 46.11 63.56
N SER A 139 -19.95 46.15 62.95
CA SER A 139 -19.05 47.31 63.00
C SER A 139 -19.46 48.42 62.02
N ALA A 140 -20.22 48.07 60.98
CA ALA A 140 -20.82 49.03 60.07
C ALA A 140 -22.07 49.66 60.70
N GLY A 141 -22.14 50.99 60.66
CA GLY A 141 -23.30 51.75 61.17
C GLY A 141 -24.61 51.40 60.44
N ALA A 142 -25.74 51.82 61.02
CA ALA A 142 -27.00 51.80 60.28
C ALA A 142 -26.97 52.90 59.20
N TYR A 143 -27.29 52.54 57.97
CA TYR A 143 -27.52 53.50 56.89
C TYR A 143 -29.03 53.69 56.72
N GLN A 144 -29.46 54.83 56.15
CA GLN A 144 -30.85 55.23 55.79
C GLN A 144 -31.98 54.30 56.28
N ASP A 145 -32.96 54.79 57.04
CA ASP A 145 -34.17 54.04 57.41
C ASP A 145 -33.97 52.57 57.89
N GLY A 146 -32.79 52.24 58.40
CA GLY A 146 -32.49 50.93 59.00
C GLY A 146 -31.75 49.91 58.12
N TYR A 147 -31.21 50.29 56.96
CA TYR A 147 -30.35 49.40 56.15
C TYR A 147 -29.05 49.01 56.89
N ARG A 148 -28.64 47.75 56.76
CA ARG A 148 -27.41 47.17 57.35
C ARG A 148 -26.53 46.54 56.26
N ILE A 149 -25.21 46.61 56.46
CA ILE A 149 -24.25 46.00 55.54
C ILE A 149 -24.08 44.52 55.91
N PRO A 150 -24.25 43.59 54.96
CA PRO A 150 -23.97 42.17 55.20
C PRO A 150 -22.46 41.93 55.36
N GLN A 151 -22.09 40.98 56.22
CA GLN A 151 -20.70 40.64 56.49
C GLN A 151 -20.02 40.04 55.25
N GLY A 152 -18.89 40.62 54.84
CA GLY A 152 -18.15 40.22 53.63
C GLY A 152 -18.25 41.17 52.43
N TYR A 153 -18.71 42.41 52.68
CA TYR A 153 -18.73 43.53 51.75
C TYR A 153 -17.89 44.70 52.29
#